data_AF-A0A7C5KHI0-F1
#
_entry.id   AF-A0A7C5KHI0-F1
#
_cell.length_a   1.000
_cell.length_b   1.000
_cell.length_c   1.000
_cell.angle_alpha   90.00
_cell.angle_beta   90.00
_cell.angle_gamma   90.00
#
_symmetry.space_group_name_H-M   'P 1'
#
loop_
_entity.id
_entity.type
_entity.pdbx_description
1 polymer ?
#
loop_
_entity_poly.entity_id
_entity_poly.type
_entity_poly.pdbx_seq_one_letter_code
_entity_poly.pdbx_strand_id
1 'polypeptide(L)'
;MRHRPTVEFEDMQALLRSGLGRLSEARFLLLQIRDAAAARAWIGEAPVDAAAGVAPAPRTALQLAFSAPGLRALGLGEAALRGFSAEFVEGMAGDANRSRRL
;
A
#
# COMPACT_ATOMS: atom_id res chain seq x y z
N MET A 1 15.72 20.40 23.74
CA MET A 1 14.48 19.64 23.98
C MET A 1 14.19 18.85 22.70
N ARG A 2 14.31 17.52 22.69
CA ARG A 2 14.06 16.71 21.47
C ARG A 2 12.56 16.55 21.30
N HIS A 3 11.99 17.11 20.24
CA HIS A 3 10.61 16.83 19.85
C HIS A 3 10.54 15.38 19.41
N ARG A 4 9.85 14.54 20.19
CA ARG A 4 9.57 13.16 19.82
C ARG A 4 8.21 13.18 19.12
N PRO A 5 8.14 12.96 17.80
CA PRO A 5 6.87 12.97 17.09
C PRO A 5 5.97 11.89 17.68
N THR A 6 4.70 12.24 17.88
CA THR A 6 3.64 11.30 18.26
C THR A 6 3.35 10.41 17.06
N VAL A 7 3.15 9.12 17.29
CA VAL A 7 2.77 8.19 16.21
C VAL A 7 1.26 8.24 16.06
N GLU A 8 0.79 8.55 14.84
CA GLU A 8 -0.63 8.65 14.48
C GLU A 8 -1.12 7.30 13.93
N PHE A 9 -1.55 6.41 14.82
CA PHE A 9 -1.93 5.05 14.43
C PHE A 9 -3.22 4.99 13.59
N GLU A 10 -4.01 6.05 13.60
CA GLU A 10 -5.23 6.22 12.82
C GLU A 10 -4.92 6.44 11.33
N ASP A 11 -3.75 7.00 11.00
CA ASP A 11 -3.30 7.26 9.62
C ASP A 11 -2.31 6.19 9.11
N MET A 12 -2.17 5.08 9.83
CA MET A 12 -1.32 3.96 9.46
C MET A 12 -2.17 2.73 9.19
N GLN A 13 -1.81 1.94 8.18
CA GLN A 13 -2.45 0.67 7.90
C GLN A 13 -2.16 -0.38 8.99
N ALA A 14 -3.19 -1.17 9.37
CA ALA A 14 -3.16 -2.15 10.47
C ALA A 14 -2.04 -3.19 10.38
N LEU A 15 -1.64 -3.56 9.15
CA LEU A 15 -0.58 -4.50 8.87
C LEU A 15 0.76 -4.06 9.48
N LEU A 16 1.04 -2.74 9.52
CA LEU A 16 2.31 -2.20 10.01
C LEU A 16 2.52 -2.42 11.52
N ARG A 17 1.44 -2.56 12.30
CA ARG A 17 1.51 -2.70 13.76
C ARG A 17 1.18 -4.10 14.24
N SER A 18 0.15 -4.72 13.66
CA SER A 18 -0.41 -5.97 14.19
C SER A 18 0.01 -7.22 13.40
N GLY A 19 0.50 -7.05 12.17
CA GLY A 19 0.72 -8.16 11.25
C GLY A 19 -0.54 -8.96 10.90
N LEU A 20 -1.72 -8.55 11.38
CA LEU A 20 -3.02 -9.22 11.21
C LEU A 20 -3.04 -10.71 11.63
N GLY A 21 -2.15 -11.15 12.53
CA GLY A 21 -1.92 -12.58 12.84
C GLY A 21 -3.08 -13.36 13.49
N ARG A 22 -4.22 -12.71 13.79
CA ARG A 22 -5.46 -13.37 14.23
C ARG A 22 -6.33 -13.86 13.07
N LEU A 23 -6.05 -13.37 11.85
CA LEU A 23 -6.72 -13.81 10.63
C LEU A 23 -5.94 -15.02 10.08
N SER A 24 -6.63 -16.15 9.91
CA SER A 24 -6.00 -17.41 9.49
C SER A 24 -5.69 -17.48 8.00
N GLU A 25 -6.26 -16.57 7.20
CA GLU A 25 -6.19 -16.59 5.75
C GLU A 25 -5.93 -15.18 5.21
N ALA A 26 -5.27 -15.10 4.06
CA ALA A 26 -5.08 -13.86 3.31
C ALA A 26 -5.36 -14.10 1.82
N ARG A 27 -5.90 -13.08 1.14
CA ARG A 27 -6.10 -13.08 -0.31
C ARG A 27 -5.41 -11.85 -0.89
N PHE A 28 -4.50 -12.06 -1.84
CA PHE A 28 -3.80 -10.98 -2.54
C PHE A 28 -4.40 -10.83 -3.94
N LEU A 29 -5.00 -9.67 -4.20
CA LEU A 29 -5.54 -9.32 -5.52
C LEU A 29 -4.56 -8.37 -6.21
N LEU A 30 -3.92 -8.84 -7.28
CA LEU A 30 -3.10 -8.00 -8.15
C LEU A 30 -3.99 -7.41 -9.23
N LEU A 31 -4.15 -6.09 -9.20
CA LEU A 31 -5.09 -5.38 -10.06
C LEU A 31 -4.36 -4.39 -10.97
N GLN A 32 -4.95 -4.14 -12.14
CA GLN A 32 -4.53 -3.08 -13.05
C GLN A 32 -5.61 -2.00 -13.12
N ILE A 33 -5.21 -0.74 -12.95
CA ILE A 33 -6.11 0.41 -13.04
C ILE A 33 -6.46 0.65 -14.51
N ARG A 34 -7.76 0.58 -14.82
CA ARG A 34 -8.30 0.83 -16.17
C ARG A 34 -8.94 2.20 -16.30
N ASP A 35 -9.52 2.69 -15.21
CA ASP A 35 -10.11 4.02 -15.09
C ASP A 35 -9.59 4.66 -13.80
N ALA A 36 -8.83 5.75 -13.96
CA ALA A 36 -8.20 6.44 -12.83
C ALA A 36 -9.20 7.18 -11.94
N ALA A 37 -10.28 7.72 -12.52
CA ALA A 37 -11.30 8.44 -11.76
C ALA A 37 -12.12 7.47 -10.91
N ALA A 38 -12.59 6.38 -11.52
CA ALA A 38 -13.31 5.33 -10.79
C ALA A 38 -12.45 4.68 -9.71
N ALA A 39 -11.16 4.42 -10.01
CA ALA A 39 -10.23 3.89 -9.01
C ALA A 39 -10.04 4.85 -7.83
N ARG A 40 -9.84 6.15 -8.07
CA ARG A 40 -9.72 7.15 -6.99
C ARG A 40 -10.98 7.24 -6.14
N ALA A 41 -12.16 7.23 -6.77
CA ALA A 41 -13.43 7.22 -6.05
C ALA A 41 -13.57 5.98 -5.15
N TRP A 42 -13.24 4.80 -5.66
CA TRP A 42 -13.26 3.58 -4.87
C TRP A 42 -12.25 3.59 -3.72
N ILE A 43 -11.02 4.07 -3.97
CA ILE A 43 -9.98 4.18 -2.94
C ILE A 43 -10.44 5.10 -1.80
N GLY A 44 -11.13 6.20 -2.11
CA GLY A 44 -11.65 7.14 -1.11
C GLY A 44 -12.67 6.53 -0.16
N GLU A 45 -13.43 5.52 -0.61
CA GLU A 45 -14.45 4.83 0.18
C GLU A 45 -14.00 3.44 0.67
N ALA A 46 -12.78 3.01 0.33
CA ALA A 46 -12.28 1.69 0.67
C ALA A 46 -12.11 1.57 2.19
N PRO A 47 -12.68 0.55 2.86
CA PRO A 47 -12.60 0.39 4.30
C PRO A 47 -11.24 -0.18 4.72
N VAL A 48 -10.17 0.59 4.54
CA VAL A 48 -8.80 0.19 4.91
C VAL A 48 -8.63 0.21 6.43
N ASP A 49 -8.28 -0.92 7.02
CA ASP A 49 -8.13 -1.02 8.47
C ASP A 49 -6.88 -0.27 8.97
N ALA A 50 -7.08 0.57 10.00
CA ALA A 50 -6.05 1.37 10.63
C ALA A 50 -5.31 0.63 11.76
N ALA A 51 -4.08 1.05 12.05
CA ALA A 51 -3.20 0.51 13.08
C ALA A 51 -3.65 0.85 14.50
N ALA A 52 -4.56 1.81 14.67
CA ALA A 52 -5.24 2.05 15.94
C ALA A 52 -5.98 0.80 16.41
N GLY A 53 -6.49 0.00 15.46
CA GLY A 53 -7.29 -1.19 15.72
C GLY A 53 -8.71 -0.85 16.17
N VAL A 54 -9.59 -1.85 16.17
CA VAL A 54 -10.99 -1.72 16.61
C VAL A 54 -11.34 -2.80 17.62
N ALA A 55 -12.30 -2.51 18.50
CA ALA A 55 -12.86 -3.44 19.48
C ALA A 55 -14.37 -3.59 19.25
N PRO A 56 -14.89 -4.83 19.05
CA PRO A 56 -14.17 -6.10 19.01
C PRO A 56 -13.25 -6.23 17.78
N ALA A 57 -12.28 -7.15 17.85
CA ALA A 57 -11.36 -7.40 16.74
C ALA A 57 -12.13 -7.80 15.47
N PRO A 58 -11.74 -7.29 14.29
CA PRO A 58 -12.48 -7.51 13.06
C PRO A 58 -12.30 -8.96 12.57
N ARG A 59 -13.32 -9.48 11.86
CA ARG A 59 -13.29 -10.81 11.25
C ARG A 59 -12.51 -10.86 9.93
N THR A 60 -12.33 -9.71 9.30
CA THR A 60 -11.62 -9.49 8.03
C THR A 60 -10.92 -8.16 8.11
N ALA A 61 -9.81 -8.00 7.39
CA ALA A 61 -9.15 -6.71 7.23
C ALA A 61 -8.79 -6.45 5.76
N LEU A 62 -8.99 -5.22 5.29
CA LEU A 62 -8.59 -4.75 3.97
C LEU A 62 -7.36 -3.86 4.11
N GLN A 63 -6.33 -4.15 3.32
CA GLN A 63 -5.11 -3.34 3.20
C GLN A 63 -4.86 -3.05 1.71
N LEU A 64 -4.29 -1.89 1.42
CA LEU A 64 -4.01 -1.45 0.04
C LEU A 64 -2.54 -1.08 -0.12
N ALA A 65 -1.96 -1.48 -1.25
CA ALA A 65 -0.62 -1.09 -1.64
C ALA A 65 -0.60 -0.76 -3.14
N PHE A 66 0.24 0.20 -3.51
CA PHE A 66 0.38 0.64 -4.90
C PHE A 66 1.82 0.40 -5.36
N SER A 67 1.95 -0.14 -6.57
CA SER A 67 3.22 -0.14 -7.29
C SER A 67 3.46 1.21 -7.96
N ALA A 68 4.69 1.52 -8.33
CA ALA A 68 5.00 2.75 -9.07
C ALA A 68 4.15 2.90 -10.37
N PRO A 69 3.95 1.86 -11.21
CA PRO A 69 3.02 1.96 -12.34
C PRO A 69 1.56 2.24 -11.92
N GLY A 70 1.11 1.69 -10.78
CA GLY A 70 -0.22 1.97 -10.24
C GLY A 70 -0.39 3.42 -9.82
N LEU A 71 0.59 4.00 -9.14
CA LEU A 71 0.61 5.42 -8.77
C LEU A 71 0.61 6.33 -10.01
N ARG A 72 1.36 5.99 -11.06
CA ARG A 72 1.31 6.70 -12.36
C ARG A 72 -0.08 6.62 -12.98
N ALA A 73 -0.70 5.45 -12.98
CA ALA A 73 -2.07 5.27 -13.50
C ALA A 73 -3.11 6.05 -12.68
N LEU A 74 -2.87 6.28 -11.38
CA LEU A 74 -3.64 7.18 -10.53
C LEU A 74 -3.29 8.66 -10.72
N GLY A 75 -2.47 9.02 -11.71
CA GLY A 75 -2.12 10.40 -12.03
C GLY A 75 -1.12 11.05 -11.07
N LEU A 76 -0.39 10.26 -10.26
CA LEU A 76 0.69 10.80 -9.46
C LEU A 76 1.82 11.29 -10.39
N GLY A 77 2.18 12.56 -10.29
CA GLY A 77 3.20 13.16 -11.16
C GLY A 77 4.60 12.60 -10.92
N GLU A 78 5.44 12.59 -11.96
CA GLU A 78 6.81 12.05 -11.88
C GLU A 78 7.68 12.75 -10.83
N ALA A 79 7.41 14.03 -10.52
CA ALA A 79 8.12 14.74 -9.47
C ALA A 79 7.89 14.12 -8.08
N ALA A 80 6.67 13.71 -7.77
CA ALA A 80 6.35 13.02 -6.53
C ALA A 80 6.90 11.58 -6.54
N LEU A 81 6.85 10.90 -7.69
CA LEU A 81 7.40 9.55 -7.83
C LEU A 81 8.92 9.48 -7.60
N ARG A 82 9.67 10.52 -7.98
CA ARG A 82 11.11 10.62 -7.69
C ARG A 82 11.45 10.70 -6.20
N GLY A 83 10.47 10.91 -5.33
CA GLY A 83 10.65 10.85 -3.88
C GLY A 83 10.74 9.43 -3.32
N PHE A 84 10.34 8.41 -4.09
CA PHE A 84 10.49 7.01 -3.69
C PHE A 84 11.88 6.47 -4.04
N SER A 85 12.23 5.32 -3.44
CA SER A 85 13.49 4.64 -3.74
C SER A 85 13.55 4.17 -5.20
N ALA A 86 14.77 4.06 -5.74
CA ALA A 86 14.97 3.61 -7.11
C ALA A 86 14.38 2.20 -7.34
N GLU A 87 14.51 1.31 -6.36
CA GLU A 87 13.99 -0.07 -6.40
C GLU A 87 12.47 -0.11 -6.49
N PHE A 88 11.78 0.80 -5.79
CA PHE A 88 10.32 0.90 -5.88
C PHE A 88 9.89 1.43 -7.25
N VAL A 89 10.61 2.43 -7.79
CA VAL A 89 10.31 3.04 -9.09
C VAL A 89 10.59 2.08 -10.25
N GLU A 90 11.70 1.35 -10.19
CA GLU A 90 12.10 0.31 -11.15
C GLU A 90 11.16 -0.90 -11.07
N GLY A 91 10.73 -1.25 -9.86
CA GLY A 91 9.86 -2.38 -9.61
C GLY A 91 10.58 -3.72 -9.67
N MET A 92 9.91 -4.77 -9.17
CA MET A 92 10.53 -6.09 -9.02
C MET A 92 10.82 -6.80 -10.36
N ALA A 93 10.18 -6.38 -11.45
CA ALA A 93 10.29 -6.98 -12.78
C ALA A 93 11.20 -6.19 -13.75
N GLY A 94 11.89 -5.16 -13.27
CA GLY A 94 12.58 -4.15 -14.10
C GLY A 94 13.74 -4.65 -14.97
N ASP A 95 14.23 -5.87 -14.76
CA ASP A 95 15.26 -6.47 -15.62
C ASP A 95 14.89 -7.91 -16.01
N ALA A 96 14.53 -8.11 -17.28
CA ALA A 96 14.28 -9.42 -17.87
C ALA A 96 15.52 -10.35 -17.82
N ASN A 97 16.72 -9.80 -17.56
CA ASN A 97 17.96 -10.56 -17.38
C ASN A 97 18.24 -10.92 -15.91
N ARG A 98 17.49 -10.40 -14.92
CA ARG A 98 17.68 -10.74 -13.51
C ARG A 98 17.40 -12.22 -13.23
N SER A 99 16.42 -12.81 -13.92
CA SER A 99 16.12 -14.26 -13.85
C SER A 99 17.07 -15.15 -14.66
N ARG A 100 17.99 -14.56 -15.45
CA ARG A 100 18.93 -15.26 -16.34
C ARG A 100 20.39 -15.21 -15.85
N ARG A 101 20.64 -14.64 -14.67
CA ARG A 101 21.98 -14.41 -14.09
C ARG A 101 22.33 -15.35 -12.93
N LEU A 102 21.60 -16.45 -12.78
CA LEU A 102 21.92 -17.53 -11.83
C LEU A 102 22.74 -18.62 -12.52
#